data_AF-A0A3D0XJ98-F1
#
_entry.id   AF-A0A3D0XJ98-F1
#
_cell.length_a   1.000
_cell.length_b   1.000
_cell.length_c   1.000
_cell.angle_alpha   90.00
_cell.angle_beta   90.00
_cell.angle_gamma   90.00
#
_symmetry.space_group_name_H-M   'P 1'
#
loop_
_entity.id
_entity.type
_entity.pdbx_description
1 polymer ?
#
loop_
_entity_poly.entity_id
_entity_poly.type
_entity_poly.pdbx_seq_one_letter_code
_entity_poly.pdbx_strand_id
1 'polypeptide(L)'
;MEHPPFMGPSNGMRIRGVSLYYLPIETRMPLKFGTEVLTEVVVARARLWVSNAQGEMHEGWGETPLSVQWTWPGTLPNQERLQAMQSFCHMLAEEWLKVEESGDALELGWQFQEHRLKPLWEHFNRSQRQGLEPMPWLAGLICLSLFDIALHDAFGHCNHLPTYECYSPQHLSHDLSRYLQRAPSFADSPFTETFPADFLLKAAPRTLVAWHLVGGLDPLEAEDLTGNEPEDGHPILLKDWIQRDQLQCLKIKLRGNDAEWDYDRCIRVGQISIHHGVRWLTADFNCTVTDPDYVNLILDRLRDSHPRIYGMLLYVEQPFPYELAEHPIDVHSVSARKPLYLDESAHDWKWVARGRELGWSGVALKTCKTQTGALLSACWAKA
;
A
#
# COMPACT_ATOMS: atom_id res chain seq x y z
N MET A 1 -34.31 -30.66 10.86
CA MET A 1 -33.28 -30.24 11.82
C MET A 1 -32.86 -28.86 11.37
N GLU A 2 -33.44 -27.84 12.00
CA GLU A 2 -33.05 -26.45 11.78
C GLU A 2 -31.62 -26.30 12.30
N HIS A 3 -30.71 -25.80 11.46
CA HIS A 3 -29.41 -25.36 11.92
C HIS A 3 -29.63 -24.30 13.01
N PRO A 4 -28.95 -24.38 14.16
CA PRO A 4 -29.05 -23.33 15.16
C PRO A 4 -28.64 -22.00 14.51
N PRO A 5 -29.31 -20.88 14.85
CA PRO A 5 -28.83 -19.57 14.44
C PRO A 5 -27.38 -19.44 14.92
N PHE A 6 -26.49 -19.04 14.02
CA PHE A 6 -25.10 -18.72 14.34
C PHE A 6 -25.10 -17.67 15.45
N MET A 7 -24.82 -18.09 16.69
CA MET A 7 -24.49 -17.16 17.76
C MET A 7 -23.15 -16.57 17.36
N GLY A 8 -23.14 -15.27 17.04
CA GLY A 8 -21.89 -14.56 16.75
C GLY A 8 -20.85 -14.82 17.83
N PRO A 9 -19.55 -14.85 17.49
CA PRO A 9 -18.52 -15.30 18.42
C PRO A 9 -18.52 -14.45 19.70
N SER A 10 -18.14 -15.08 20.80
CA SER A 10 -17.87 -14.47 22.12
C SER A 10 -16.78 -13.39 22.12
N ASN A 11 -16.24 -13.02 20.96
CA ASN A 11 -14.99 -12.30 20.78
C ASN A 11 -15.19 -10.94 20.06
N GLY A 12 -16.43 -10.51 19.89
CA GLY A 12 -16.73 -9.18 19.37
C GLY A 12 -16.21 -8.08 20.29
N MET A 13 -15.72 -6.99 19.70
CA MET A 13 -15.29 -5.79 20.42
C MET A 13 -16.17 -4.60 20.03
N ARG A 14 -16.23 -3.60 20.92
CA ARG A 14 -16.94 -2.34 20.71
C ARG A 14 -16.00 -1.17 20.91
N ILE A 15 -16.10 -0.15 20.05
CA ILE A 15 -15.30 1.07 20.16
C ILE A 15 -15.76 1.90 21.37
N ARG A 16 -14.79 2.45 22.11
CA ARG A 16 -15.01 3.21 23.35
C ARG A 16 -14.27 4.53 23.39
N GLY A 17 -13.20 4.66 22.63
CA GLY A 17 -12.40 5.88 22.61
C GLY A 17 -11.48 5.91 21.41
N VAL A 18 -11.11 7.11 21.00
CA VAL A 18 -10.17 7.39 19.93
C VAL A 18 -9.24 8.52 20.40
N SER A 19 -7.96 8.42 20.08
CA SER A 19 -7.01 9.53 20.20
C SER A 19 -6.13 9.60 18.97
N LEU A 20 -5.75 10.81 18.57
CA LEU A 20 -5.00 11.08 17.36
C LEU A 20 -3.78 11.93 17.69
N TYR A 21 -2.64 11.57 17.09
CA TYR A 21 -1.35 12.23 17.27
C TYR A 21 -0.72 12.48 15.91
N TYR A 22 0.07 13.55 15.82
CA TYR A 22 0.84 13.90 14.63
C TYR A 22 2.30 14.06 14.99
N LEU A 23 3.16 13.37 14.27
CA LEU A 23 4.60 13.33 14.46
C LEU A 23 5.26 13.88 13.20
N PRO A 24 5.71 15.14 13.18
CA PRO A 24 6.47 15.67 12.05
C PRO A 24 7.86 15.02 12.00
N ILE A 25 8.29 14.64 10.80
CA ILE A 25 9.59 14.03 10.53
C ILE A 25 10.22 14.75 9.35
N GLU A 26 11.43 15.25 9.52
CA GLU A 26 12.26 15.75 8.42
C GLU A 26 13.02 14.59 7.79
N THR A 27 13.09 14.55 6.46
CA THR A 27 13.87 13.53 5.77
C THR A 27 15.34 13.93 5.83
N ARG A 28 16.23 12.95 6.09
CA ARG A 28 17.68 13.18 6.06
C ARG A 28 18.14 13.74 4.70
N MET A 29 17.59 13.19 3.62
CA MET A 29 17.78 13.68 2.26
C MET A 29 16.42 13.79 1.56
N PRO A 30 16.25 14.69 0.58
CA PRO A 30 15.02 14.80 -0.19
C PRO A 30 14.74 13.50 -0.96
N LEU A 31 13.51 13.00 -0.89
CA LEU A 31 13.07 11.82 -1.62
C LEU A 31 12.08 12.21 -2.73
N LYS A 32 12.35 11.82 -3.97
CA LYS A 32 11.46 12.12 -5.11
C LYS A 32 10.37 11.07 -5.28
N PHE A 33 9.11 11.49 -5.18
CA PHE A 33 7.92 10.72 -5.49
C PHE A 33 7.24 11.28 -6.75
N GLY A 34 7.42 10.59 -7.88
CA GLY A 34 6.84 11.03 -9.15
C GLY A 34 7.35 12.42 -9.52
N THR A 35 6.42 13.38 -9.57
CA THR A 35 6.70 14.78 -9.89
C THR A 35 7.06 15.64 -8.68
N GLU A 36 6.86 15.16 -7.45
CA GLU A 36 7.08 15.93 -6.22
C GLU A 36 8.31 15.45 -5.44
N VAL A 37 8.87 16.34 -4.62
CA VAL A 37 9.99 16.08 -3.72
C VAL A 37 9.51 16.15 -2.27
N LEU A 38 9.78 15.11 -1.50
CA LEU A 38 9.48 14.99 -0.08
C LEU A 38 10.73 15.35 0.73
N THR A 39 10.67 16.43 1.49
CA THR A 39 11.70 16.83 2.47
C THR A 39 11.22 16.67 3.92
N GLU A 40 9.91 16.54 4.11
CA GLU A 40 9.26 16.36 5.41
C GLU A 40 8.00 15.53 5.25
N VAL A 41 7.63 14.78 6.28
CA VAL A 41 6.39 14.01 6.33
C VAL A 41 5.78 14.10 7.72
N VAL A 42 4.46 14.21 7.79
CA VAL A 42 3.72 14.02 9.05
C VAL A 42 3.23 12.59 9.12
N VAL A 43 3.63 11.92 10.19
CA VAL A 43 3.11 10.61 10.57
C VAL A 43 1.92 10.80 11.49
N ALA A 44 0.77 10.26 11.09
CA ALA A 44 -0.44 10.25 11.90
C ALA A 44 -0.53 8.92 12.65
N ARG A 45 -0.80 9.00 13.96
CA ARG A 45 -0.93 7.84 14.85
C ARG A 45 -2.27 7.87 15.57
N ALA A 46 -2.99 6.76 15.56
CA ALA A 46 -4.24 6.59 16.27
C ALA A 46 -4.09 5.58 17.40
N ARG A 47 -4.79 5.83 18.51
CA ARG A 47 -5.07 4.85 19.55
C ARG A 47 -6.57 4.63 19.60
N LEU A 48 -7.00 3.39 19.47
CA LEU A 48 -8.38 2.99 19.69
C LEU A 48 -8.51 2.27 21.01
N TRP A 49 -9.51 2.62 21.81
CA TRP A 49 -9.93 1.84 22.96
C TRP A 49 -11.16 1.04 22.62
N VAL A 50 -11.14 -0.24 22.99
CA VAL A 50 -12.23 -1.17 22.76
C VAL A 50 -12.60 -1.90 24.04
N SER A 51 -13.87 -2.27 24.18
CA SER A 51 -14.29 -3.24 25.19
C SER A 51 -14.59 -4.58 24.52
N ASN A 52 -14.09 -5.68 25.08
CA ASN A 52 -14.48 -7.03 24.66
C ASN A 52 -15.90 -7.39 25.13
N ALA A 53 -16.38 -8.60 24.83
CA ALA A 53 -17.71 -9.07 25.21
C ALA A 53 -17.91 -9.18 26.74
N GLN A 54 -16.82 -9.32 27.50
CA GLN A 54 -16.80 -9.38 28.96
C GLN A 54 -16.76 -7.98 29.60
N GLY A 55 -16.63 -6.93 28.79
CA GLY A 55 -16.54 -5.54 29.23
C GLY A 55 -15.14 -5.09 29.64
N GLU A 56 -14.12 -5.92 29.41
CA GLU A 56 -12.73 -5.58 29.68
C GLU A 56 -12.21 -4.62 28.61
N MET A 57 -11.42 -3.64 29.05
CA MET A 57 -10.89 -2.58 28.19
C MET A 57 -9.52 -2.97 27.63
N HIS A 58 -9.38 -2.87 26.32
CA HIS A 58 -8.14 -3.03 25.58
C HIS A 58 -7.89 -1.82 24.70
N GLU A 59 -6.67 -1.72 24.18
CA GLU A 59 -6.31 -0.69 23.22
C GLU A 59 -5.50 -1.26 22.09
N GLY A 60 -5.52 -0.56 20.96
CA GLY A 60 -4.63 -0.83 19.85
C GLY A 60 -4.12 0.46 19.25
N TRP A 61 -2.97 0.34 18.61
CA TRP A 61 -2.24 1.44 18.00
C TRP A 61 -2.05 1.21 16.51
N GLY A 62 -2.21 2.28 15.74
CA GLY A 62 -1.97 2.26 14.31
C GLY A 62 -1.32 3.56 13.86
N GLU A 63 -0.50 3.46 12.83
CA GLU A 63 0.32 4.57 12.36
C GLU A 63 0.48 4.51 10.85
N THR A 64 0.43 5.68 10.19
CA THR A 64 0.80 5.83 8.80
C THR A 64 1.39 7.21 8.54
N PRO A 65 2.42 7.34 7.67
CA PRO A 65 2.75 8.63 7.08
C PRO A 65 1.59 9.07 6.18
N LEU A 66 1.20 10.35 6.25
CA LEU A 66 0.18 10.91 5.35
C LEU A 66 0.72 11.06 3.91
N SER A 67 2.03 11.27 3.77
CA SER A 67 2.79 11.26 2.49
C SER A 67 2.06 11.96 1.34
N VAL A 68 1.68 13.22 1.55
CA VAL A 68 0.80 14.01 0.66
C VAL A 68 1.28 14.03 -0.79
N GLN A 69 2.58 14.15 -1.01
CA GLN A 69 3.24 14.14 -2.33
C GLN A 69 2.96 12.87 -3.14
N TRP A 70 2.72 11.74 -2.45
CA TRP A 70 2.40 10.45 -3.06
C TRP A 70 0.89 10.21 -3.15
N THR A 71 0.14 10.59 -2.11
CA THR A 71 -1.28 10.23 -1.94
C THR A 71 -2.24 11.21 -2.60
N TRP A 72 -1.79 12.43 -2.81
CA TRP A 72 -2.53 13.52 -3.43
C TRP A 72 -1.60 14.38 -4.27
N PRO A 73 -0.97 13.83 -5.33
CA PRO A 73 -0.12 14.62 -6.21
C PRO A 73 -0.96 15.68 -6.92
N GLY A 74 -0.50 16.93 -6.92
CA GLY A 74 -1.33 18.03 -7.43
C GLY A 74 -0.62 19.37 -7.50
N THR A 75 -1.37 20.40 -7.90
CA THR A 75 -0.83 21.77 -8.05
C THR A 75 -0.94 22.62 -6.80
N LEU A 76 -1.72 22.16 -5.83
CA LEU A 76 -1.92 22.86 -4.57
C LEU A 76 -0.69 22.82 -3.67
N PRO A 77 -0.48 23.87 -2.85
CA PRO A 77 0.55 23.87 -1.83
C PRO A 77 0.47 22.62 -0.95
N ASN A 78 1.62 22.01 -0.67
CA ASN A 78 1.69 20.78 0.13
C ASN A 78 1.02 20.94 1.50
N GLN A 79 1.25 22.09 2.16
CA GLN A 79 0.67 22.39 3.47
C GLN A 79 -0.86 22.44 3.46
N GLU A 80 -1.48 22.95 2.38
CA GLU A 80 -2.94 22.99 2.25
C GLU A 80 -3.52 21.57 2.16
N ARG A 81 -2.93 20.73 1.31
CA ARG A 81 -3.32 19.32 1.15
C ARG A 81 -3.11 18.53 2.45
N LEU A 82 -2.00 18.77 3.16
CA LEU A 82 -1.71 18.16 4.46
C LEU A 82 -2.77 18.53 5.51
N GLN A 83 -3.11 19.82 5.63
CA GLN A 83 -4.15 20.29 6.56
C GLN A 83 -5.51 19.68 6.24
N ALA A 84 -5.84 19.51 4.95
CA ALA A 84 -7.07 18.85 4.53
C ALA A 84 -7.09 17.37 4.97
N MET A 85 -5.99 16.63 4.78
CA MET A 85 -5.87 15.24 5.25
C MET A 85 -5.97 15.12 6.78
N GLN A 86 -5.32 16.01 7.53
CA GLN A 86 -5.43 16.05 9.00
C GLN A 86 -6.85 16.37 9.47
N SER A 87 -7.52 17.32 8.80
CA SER A 87 -8.93 17.64 9.08
C SER A 87 -9.83 16.43 8.83
N PHE A 88 -9.57 15.68 7.75
CA PHE A 88 -10.30 14.45 7.48
C PHE A 88 -10.01 13.35 8.51
N CYS A 89 -8.77 13.22 9.00
CA CYS A 89 -8.45 12.32 10.10
C CYS A 89 -9.22 12.67 11.39
N HIS A 90 -9.41 13.95 11.71
CA HIS A 90 -10.25 14.35 12.84
C HIS A 90 -11.71 13.95 12.63
N MET A 91 -12.27 14.15 11.43
CA MET A 91 -13.63 13.70 11.12
C MET A 91 -13.78 12.18 11.23
N LEU A 92 -12.77 11.43 10.80
CA LEU A 92 -12.75 9.97 10.95
C LEU A 92 -12.70 9.55 12.42
N ALA A 93 -11.91 10.23 13.25
CA ALA A 93 -11.85 9.98 14.69
C ALA A 93 -13.22 10.16 15.36
N GLU A 94 -13.95 11.21 15.00
CA GLU A 94 -15.32 11.43 15.47
C GLU A 94 -16.29 10.36 14.95
N GLU A 95 -16.13 9.94 13.69
CA GLU A 95 -17.00 8.93 13.08
C GLU A 95 -16.79 7.53 13.70
N TRP A 96 -15.56 7.17 14.07
CA TRP A 96 -15.27 5.93 14.81
C TRP A 96 -15.99 5.86 16.16
N LEU A 97 -16.17 7.00 16.85
CA LEU A 97 -16.91 7.04 18.12
C LEU A 97 -18.42 6.82 17.95
N LYS A 98 -18.96 6.94 16.72
CA LYS A 98 -20.38 6.71 16.40
C LYS A 98 -20.65 5.26 15.99
N VAL A 99 -19.63 4.41 15.93
CA VAL A 99 -19.78 2.97 15.68
C VAL A 99 -20.27 2.33 16.97
N GLU A 100 -21.55 2.00 17.02
CA GLU A 100 -22.20 1.36 18.17
C GLU A 100 -22.16 -0.17 18.06
N GLU A 101 -21.97 -0.67 16.85
CA GLU A 101 -21.93 -2.09 16.51
C GLU A 101 -20.80 -2.82 17.27
N SER A 102 -21.01 -4.11 17.50
CA SER A 102 -20.00 -5.02 18.03
C SER A 102 -19.60 -5.99 16.93
N GLY A 103 -18.30 -6.27 16.80
CA GLY A 103 -17.81 -7.22 15.81
C GLY A 103 -16.33 -7.52 15.98
N ASP A 104 -15.81 -8.47 15.21
CA ASP A 104 -14.36 -8.65 15.06
C ASP A 104 -13.74 -7.52 14.21
N ALA A 105 -12.40 -7.48 14.14
CA ALA A 105 -11.70 -6.43 13.42
C ALA A 105 -11.99 -6.41 11.92
N LEU A 106 -12.21 -7.58 11.30
CA LEU A 106 -12.43 -7.66 9.86
C LEU A 106 -13.83 -7.14 9.50
N GLU A 107 -14.87 -7.56 10.23
CA GLU A 107 -16.24 -7.08 10.01
C GLU A 107 -16.35 -5.57 10.27
N LEU A 108 -15.84 -5.08 11.41
CA LEU A 108 -15.92 -3.66 11.74
C LEU A 108 -15.12 -2.79 10.76
N GLY A 109 -13.91 -3.22 10.40
CA GLY A 109 -13.08 -2.53 9.41
C GLY A 109 -13.73 -2.49 8.02
N TRP A 110 -14.33 -3.61 7.59
CA TRP A 110 -15.03 -3.72 6.31
C TRP A 110 -16.30 -2.85 6.30
N GLN A 111 -17.14 -2.92 7.34
CA GLN A 111 -18.34 -2.10 7.47
C GLN A 111 -18.01 -0.61 7.45
N PHE A 112 -16.95 -0.20 8.16
CA PHE A 112 -16.53 1.21 8.17
C PHE A 112 -16.12 1.66 6.77
N GLN A 113 -15.31 0.87 6.05
CA GLN A 113 -14.86 1.21 4.70
C GLN A 113 -16.01 1.29 3.69
N GLU A 114 -16.90 0.29 3.67
CA GLU A 114 -17.97 0.20 2.69
C GLU A 114 -19.14 1.16 2.98
N HIS A 115 -19.43 1.43 4.26
CA HIS A 115 -20.66 2.16 4.64
C HIS A 115 -20.42 3.54 5.23
N ARG A 116 -19.24 3.83 5.79
CA ARG A 116 -18.97 5.12 6.47
C ARG A 116 -17.92 5.96 5.75
N LEU A 117 -16.80 5.36 5.32
CA LEU A 117 -15.68 6.09 4.72
C LEU A 117 -16.11 6.83 3.45
N LYS A 118 -16.75 6.13 2.50
CA LYS A 118 -17.10 6.73 1.20
C LYS A 118 -18.06 7.92 1.34
N PRO A 119 -19.21 7.81 2.04
CA PRO A 119 -20.08 8.96 2.27
C PRO A 119 -19.39 10.13 2.99
N LEU A 120 -18.52 9.83 3.97
CA LEU A 120 -17.80 10.85 4.72
C LEU A 120 -16.76 11.57 3.84
N TRP A 121 -15.99 10.83 3.04
CA TRP A 121 -15.03 11.37 2.08
C TRP A 121 -15.72 12.25 1.03
N GLU A 122 -16.83 11.77 0.45
CA GLU A 122 -17.61 12.56 -0.49
C GLU A 122 -18.19 13.83 0.17
N HIS A 123 -18.67 13.72 1.42
CA HIS A 123 -19.15 14.87 2.18
C HIS A 123 -18.03 15.89 2.41
N PHE A 124 -16.84 15.44 2.83
CA PHE A 124 -15.67 16.31 3.03
C PHE A 124 -15.31 17.05 1.74
N ASN A 125 -15.24 16.34 0.60
CA ASN A 125 -14.95 16.98 -0.68
C ASN A 125 -16.04 17.98 -1.10
N ARG A 126 -17.31 17.68 -0.84
CA ARG A 126 -18.41 18.61 -1.14
C ARG A 126 -18.46 19.82 -0.20
N SER A 127 -18.11 19.67 1.07
CA SER A 127 -18.30 20.74 2.08
C SER A 127 -17.04 21.57 2.32
N GLN A 128 -15.86 20.95 2.31
CA GLN A 128 -14.58 21.59 2.61
C GLN A 128 -13.74 21.88 1.36
N ARG A 129 -14.05 21.22 0.23
CA ARG A 129 -13.29 21.33 -1.03
C ARG A 129 -14.14 21.78 -2.22
N GLN A 130 -15.28 22.42 -1.98
CA GLN A 130 -16.15 22.92 -3.05
C GLN A 130 -15.41 23.97 -3.90
N GLY A 131 -15.27 23.71 -5.21
CA GLY A 131 -14.57 24.60 -6.13
C GLY A 131 -13.04 24.56 -5.99
N LEU A 132 -12.50 23.66 -5.17
CA LEU A 132 -11.07 23.39 -5.02
C LEU A 132 -10.75 22.02 -5.60
N GLU A 133 -9.46 21.70 -5.74
CA GLU A 133 -9.01 20.34 -6.08
C GLU A 133 -9.55 19.36 -5.00
N PRO A 134 -10.25 18.27 -5.38
CA PRO A 134 -10.77 17.31 -4.41
C PRO A 134 -9.65 16.45 -3.84
N MET A 135 -9.80 16.03 -2.58
CA MET A 135 -8.93 15.02 -1.99
C MET A 135 -9.16 13.66 -2.69
N PRO A 136 -8.13 13.02 -3.26
CA PRO A 136 -8.26 11.73 -3.93
C PRO A 136 -8.76 10.63 -2.99
N TRP A 137 -9.33 9.58 -3.57
CA TRP A 137 -9.79 8.42 -2.80
C TRP A 137 -8.64 7.73 -2.05
N LEU A 138 -7.47 7.62 -2.69
CA LEU A 138 -6.25 7.08 -2.06
C LEU A 138 -5.91 7.84 -0.77
N ALA A 139 -5.90 9.18 -0.78
CA ALA A 139 -5.67 9.98 0.42
C ALA A 139 -6.72 9.70 1.51
N GLY A 140 -7.99 9.50 1.14
CA GLY A 140 -9.05 9.09 2.07
C GLY A 140 -8.78 7.74 2.74
N LEU A 141 -8.30 6.74 1.98
CA LEU A 141 -7.89 5.44 2.51
C LEU A 141 -6.71 5.56 3.48
N ILE A 142 -5.67 6.32 3.13
CA ILE A 142 -4.52 6.57 4.01
C ILE A 142 -4.96 7.23 5.32
N CYS A 143 -5.86 8.22 5.27
CA CYS A 143 -6.42 8.84 6.46
C CYS A 143 -7.24 7.87 7.33
N LEU A 144 -7.80 6.79 6.77
CA LEU A 144 -8.47 5.74 7.53
C LEU A 144 -7.50 4.73 8.13
N SER A 145 -6.39 4.44 7.44
CA SER A 145 -5.57 3.25 7.70
C SER A 145 -5.00 3.19 9.11
N LEU A 146 -4.62 4.31 9.72
CA LEU A 146 -4.16 4.33 11.12
C LEU A 146 -5.23 3.84 12.10
N PHE A 147 -6.51 4.13 11.86
CA PHE A 147 -7.59 3.64 12.72
C PHE A 147 -7.90 2.17 12.44
N ASP A 148 -7.87 1.76 11.17
CA ASP A 148 -8.05 0.37 10.78
C ASP A 148 -6.93 -0.52 11.35
N ILE A 149 -5.67 -0.10 11.27
CA ILE A 149 -4.53 -0.79 11.90
C ILE A 149 -4.71 -0.85 13.43
N ALA A 150 -5.09 0.26 14.07
CA ALA A 150 -5.34 0.29 15.52
C ALA A 150 -6.46 -0.66 15.93
N LEU A 151 -7.49 -0.84 15.09
CA LEU A 151 -8.59 -1.78 15.32
C LEU A 151 -8.08 -3.22 15.30
N HIS A 152 -7.26 -3.58 14.31
CA HIS A 152 -6.67 -4.91 14.20
C HIS A 152 -5.67 -5.22 15.34
N ASP A 153 -4.89 -4.22 15.77
CA ASP A 153 -4.01 -4.32 16.95
C ASP A 153 -4.82 -4.55 18.24
N ALA A 154 -5.88 -3.76 18.45
CA ALA A 154 -6.76 -3.89 19.61
C ALA A 154 -7.42 -5.27 19.66
N PHE A 155 -7.81 -5.82 18.52
CA PHE A 155 -8.38 -7.16 18.41
C PHE A 155 -7.40 -8.27 18.80
N GLY A 156 -6.12 -8.13 18.41
CA GLY A 156 -5.06 -9.02 18.89
C GLY A 156 -4.96 -9.00 20.41
N HIS A 157 -4.97 -7.81 21.00
CA HIS A 157 -4.94 -7.65 22.46
C HIS A 157 -6.19 -8.19 23.17
N CYS A 158 -7.38 -8.02 22.61
CA CYS A 158 -8.62 -8.60 23.14
C CYS A 158 -8.57 -10.14 23.20
N ASN A 159 -7.90 -10.78 22.24
CA ASN A 159 -7.81 -12.25 22.15
C ASN A 159 -6.52 -12.81 22.77
N HIS A 160 -5.63 -11.95 23.27
CA HIS A 160 -4.30 -12.32 23.76
C HIS A 160 -3.48 -13.12 22.73
N LEU A 161 -3.56 -12.72 21.47
CA LEU A 161 -2.89 -13.36 20.34
C LEU A 161 -2.17 -12.31 19.48
N PRO A 162 -1.08 -12.71 18.78
CA PRO A 162 -0.59 -11.92 17.66
C PRO A 162 -1.73 -11.67 16.65
N THR A 163 -1.88 -10.44 16.18
CA THR A 163 -3.01 -10.01 15.33
C THR A 163 -3.30 -10.96 14.16
N TYR A 164 -2.26 -11.45 13.46
CA TYR A 164 -2.44 -12.36 12.32
C TYR A 164 -2.96 -13.75 12.69
N GLU A 165 -2.78 -14.19 13.95
CA GLU A 165 -3.35 -15.46 14.45
C GLU A 165 -4.86 -15.33 14.75
N CYS A 166 -5.38 -14.10 14.83
CA CYS A 166 -6.80 -13.84 15.05
C CYS A 166 -7.65 -13.98 13.79
N TYR A 167 -7.07 -14.18 12.60
CA TYR A 167 -7.83 -14.26 11.34
C TYR A 167 -8.35 -15.66 11.01
N SER A 168 -8.83 -16.36 12.03
CA SER A 168 -9.24 -17.76 11.97
C SER A 168 -10.75 -17.90 12.24
N PRO A 169 -11.37 -19.05 11.91
CA PRO A 169 -12.79 -19.32 12.19
C PRO A 169 -13.15 -19.27 13.68
N GLN A 170 -12.17 -19.37 14.59
CA GLN A 170 -12.42 -19.29 16.03
C GLN A 170 -12.67 -17.86 16.51
N HIS A 171 -12.22 -16.85 15.77
CA HIS A 171 -12.22 -15.45 16.20
C HIS A 171 -13.03 -14.55 15.27
N LEU A 172 -13.12 -14.87 13.97
CA LEU A 172 -13.90 -14.11 13.00
C LEU A 172 -15.36 -14.57 12.96
N SER A 173 -16.27 -13.61 12.77
CA SER A 173 -17.71 -13.85 12.78
C SER A 173 -18.23 -14.45 11.47
N HIS A 174 -17.53 -14.21 10.36
CA HIS A 174 -17.97 -14.60 9.03
C HIS A 174 -16.80 -15.16 8.21
N ASP A 175 -17.12 -16.08 7.30
CA ASP A 175 -16.19 -16.53 6.28
C ASP A 175 -15.98 -15.44 5.20
N LEU A 176 -15.05 -15.69 4.28
CA LEU A 176 -14.70 -14.74 3.24
C LEU A 176 -15.84 -14.46 2.24
N SER A 177 -16.84 -15.34 2.13
CA SER A 177 -17.97 -15.15 1.22
C SER A 177 -18.86 -13.96 1.61
N ARG A 178 -18.76 -13.51 2.86
CA ARG A 178 -19.38 -12.27 3.35
C ARG A 178 -18.84 -11.02 2.64
N TYR A 179 -17.56 -11.05 2.24
CA TYR A 179 -16.79 -9.88 1.81
C TYR A 179 -16.35 -9.93 0.35
N LEU A 180 -16.14 -11.14 -0.18
CA LEU A 180 -15.52 -11.38 -1.48
C LEU A 180 -16.49 -12.04 -2.45
N GLN A 181 -16.30 -11.72 -3.74
CA GLN A 181 -16.95 -12.43 -4.83
C GLN A 181 -15.89 -13.11 -5.70
N ARG A 182 -16.22 -14.28 -6.24
CA ARG A 182 -15.36 -15.00 -7.18
C ARG A 182 -15.16 -14.20 -8.47
N ALA A 183 -14.00 -14.37 -9.11
CA ALA A 183 -13.85 -13.92 -10.49
C ALA A 183 -14.83 -14.71 -11.40
N PRO A 184 -15.38 -14.10 -12.46
CA PRO A 184 -16.31 -14.77 -13.36
C PRO A 184 -15.78 -16.09 -13.95
N SER A 185 -14.45 -16.20 -14.10
CA SER A 185 -13.74 -17.37 -14.65
C SER A 185 -13.63 -18.57 -13.71
N PHE A 186 -13.94 -18.46 -12.42
CA PHE A 186 -13.94 -19.59 -11.49
C PHE A 186 -15.31 -20.28 -11.47
N ALA A 187 -15.33 -21.62 -11.50
CA ALA A 187 -16.57 -22.40 -11.47
C ALA A 187 -17.26 -22.35 -10.10
N ASP A 188 -16.50 -22.52 -9.02
CA ASP A 188 -16.97 -22.48 -7.63
C ASP A 188 -16.41 -21.27 -6.88
N SER A 189 -17.06 -20.85 -5.78
CA SER A 189 -16.57 -19.76 -4.93
C SER A 189 -15.56 -20.31 -3.90
N PRO A 190 -14.27 -19.96 -3.98
CA PRO A 190 -13.26 -20.42 -3.01
C PRO A 190 -13.41 -19.77 -1.62
N PHE A 191 -14.40 -18.90 -1.43
CA PHE A 191 -14.57 -18.05 -0.25
C PHE A 191 -15.61 -18.58 0.74
N THR A 192 -16.41 -19.57 0.36
CA THR A 192 -17.38 -20.23 1.25
C THR A 192 -16.62 -21.15 2.21
N GLU A 193 -16.90 -21.04 3.51
CA GLU A 193 -16.24 -21.79 4.59
C GLU A 193 -14.72 -21.61 4.69
N THR A 194 -14.16 -20.55 4.09
CA THR A 194 -12.74 -20.20 4.19
C THR A 194 -12.52 -18.85 4.87
N PHE A 195 -11.38 -18.71 5.53
CA PHE A 195 -10.99 -17.56 6.35
C PHE A 195 -9.62 -17.05 5.91
N PRO A 196 -9.21 -15.81 6.28
CA PRO A 196 -7.90 -15.31 5.87
C PRO A 196 -6.73 -16.21 6.29
N ALA A 197 -6.83 -16.90 7.43
CA ALA A 197 -5.82 -17.87 7.88
C ALA A 197 -5.54 -18.99 6.85
N ASP A 198 -6.48 -19.33 5.97
CA ASP A 198 -6.29 -20.35 4.93
C ASP A 198 -5.39 -19.88 3.78
N PHE A 199 -5.25 -18.56 3.61
CA PHE A 199 -4.44 -17.92 2.56
C PHE A 199 -3.11 -17.36 3.09
N LEU A 200 -3.03 -17.11 4.40
CA LEU A 200 -1.83 -16.62 5.06
C LEU A 200 -0.78 -17.72 5.25
N LEU A 201 0.48 -17.31 5.43
CA LEU A 201 1.55 -18.26 5.73
C LEU A 201 1.37 -18.81 7.15
N LYS A 202 1.34 -20.13 7.30
CA LYS A 202 1.24 -20.80 8.61
C LYS A 202 2.38 -20.42 9.58
N ALA A 203 3.56 -20.17 9.03
CA ALA A 203 4.70 -19.68 9.79
C ALA A 203 5.26 -18.45 9.08
N ALA A 204 5.11 -17.27 9.71
CA ALA A 204 5.68 -16.04 9.18
C ALA A 204 7.22 -16.13 9.18
N PRO A 205 7.89 -15.77 8.06
CA PRO A 205 9.34 -15.76 8.02
C PRO A 205 9.89 -14.73 9.01
N ARG A 206 10.88 -15.13 9.81
CA ARG A 206 11.57 -14.24 10.76
C ARG A 206 12.60 -13.32 10.11
N THR A 207 12.93 -13.60 8.86
CA THR A 207 13.90 -12.84 8.06
C THR A 207 13.35 -12.66 6.66
N LEU A 208 13.30 -11.42 6.20
CA LEU A 208 12.87 -11.05 4.86
C LEU A 208 13.97 -10.26 4.16
N VAL A 209 14.01 -10.38 2.84
CA VAL A 209 14.87 -9.53 2.02
C VAL A 209 14.19 -8.19 1.85
N ALA A 210 14.89 -7.11 2.20
CA ALA A 210 14.40 -5.75 1.99
C ALA A 210 14.67 -5.30 0.55
N TRP A 211 13.71 -4.58 -0.01
CA TRP A 211 13.89 -3.83 -1.26
C TRP A 211 14.32 -2.42 -0.91
N HIS A 212 15.53 -2.05 -1.28
CA HIS A 212 16.01 -0.68 -1.11
C HIS A 212 15.55 0.17 -2.28
N LEU A 213 14.85 1.26 -1.98
CA LEU A 213 14.39 2.21 -2.98
C LEU A 213 15.56 3.05 -3.48
N VAL A 214 15.76 3.11 -4.79
CA VAL A 214 16.69 4.03 -5.46
C VAL A 214 15.85 5.14 -6.09
N GLY A 215 15.63 6.21 -5.32
CA GLY A 215 14.82 7.37 -5.70
C GLY A 215 15.41 8.12 -6.89
N GLY A 216 14.59 8.86 -7.64
CA GLY A 216 15.03 9.52 -8.88
C GLY A 216 16.07 10.64 -8.71
N LEU A 217 16.32 11.07 -7.47
CA LEU A 217 17.34 12.06 -7.10
C LEU A 217 18.50 11.45 -6.32
N ASP A 218 18.43 10.15 -5.99
CA ASP A 218 19.45 9.51 -5.18
C ASP A 218 20.75 9.44 -5.99
N PRO A 219 21.88 9.90 -5.42
CA PRO A 219 23.16 9.86 -6.10
C PRO A 219 23.64 8.41 -6.22
N LEU A 220 23.95 7.99 -7.44
CA LEU A 220 24.44 6.64 -7.70
C LEU A 220 25.96 6.60 -7.53
N GLU A 221 26.63 7.63 -8.06
CA GLU A 221 28.08 7.77 -8.14
C GLU A 221 28.51 9.19 -7.75
N ALA A 222 29.83 9.41 -7.63
CA ALA A 222 30.38 10.66 -7.10
C ALA A 222 30.03 11.88 -7.98
N GLU A 223 29.83 11.67 -9.28
CA GLU A 223 29.46 12.69 -10.24
C GLU A 223 28.01 13.17 -10.07
N ASP A 224 27.16 12.40 -9.38
CA ASP A 224 25.79 12.79 -9.06
C ASP A 224 25.71 13.71 -7.81
N LEU A 225 26.83 13.92 -7.10
CA LEU A 225 26.88 14.77 -5.90
C LEU A 225 26.83 16.26 -6.25
N THR A 226 26.15 17.03 -5.40
CA THR A 226 25.92 18.46 -5.54
C THR A 226 26.73 19.31 -4.57
N GLY A 227 27.30 18.69 -3.52
CA GLY A 227 28.02 19.36 -2.44
C GLY A 227 27.12 19.82 -1.29
N ASN A 228 25.81 19.54 -1.33
CA ASN A 228 24.84 19.84 -0.27
C ASN A 228 24.47 18.62 0.58
N GLU A 229 25.17 17.49 0.38
CA GLU A 229 24.86 16.24 1.07
C GLU A 229 25.25 16.28 2.57
N PRO A 230 24.51 15.59 3.45
CA PRO A 230 24.81 15.61 4.89
C PRO A 230 26.16 14.98 5.25
N GLU A 231 26.91 15.64 6.15
CA GLU A 231 28.15 15.12 6.75
C GLU A 231 27.90 14.40 8.09
N ASP A 232 26.95 13.46 8.11
CA ASP A 232 26.48 12.78 9.34
C ASP A 232 26.97 11.32 9.49
N GLY A 233 27.90 10.89 8.63
CA GLY A 233 28.51 9.55 8.67
C GLY A 233 27.67 8.42 8.09
N HIS A 234 26.48 8.72 7.56
CA HIS A 234 25.69 7.74 6.80
C HIS A 234 26.03 7.79 5.29
N PRO A 235 25.95 6.65 4.57
CA PRO A 235 26.16 6.61 3.14
C PRO A 235 25.29 7.60 2.38
N ILE A 236 25.82 8.03 1.25
CA ILE A 236 25.16 8.93 0.30
C ILE A 236 25.01 8.18 -1.02
N LEU A 237 26.10 7.63 -1.55
CA LEU A 237 26.13 6.92 -2.82
C LEU A 237 25.52 5.52 -2.71
N LEU A 238 24.85 5.08 -3.77
CA LEU A 238 24.25 3.74 -3.83
C LEU A 238 25.25 2.62 -3.51
N LYS A 239 26.48 2.71 -4.04
CA LYS A 239 27.53 1.70 -3.77
C LYS A 239 27.85 1.56 -2.28
N ASP A 240 27.84 2.68 -1.55
CA ASP A 240 28.21 2.73 -0.14
C ASP A 240 27.06 2.16 0.71
N TRP A 241 25.80 2.42 0.31
CA TRP A 241 24.62 1.76 0.88
C TRP A 241 24.65 0.24 0.67
N ILE A 242 24.96 -0.22 -0.54
CA ILE A 242 25.04 -1.67 -0.85
C ILE A 242 26.09 -2.35 0.04
N GLN A 243 27.27 -1.74 0.20
CA GLN A 243 28.34 -2.30 1.01
C GLN A 243 28.03 -2.27 2.51
N ARG A 244 27.54 -1.14 3.03
CA ARG A 244 27.30 -0.98 4.46
C ARG A 244 26.13 -1.83 4.95
N ASP A 245 25.02 -1.80 4.21
CA ASP A 245 23.75 -2.39 4.64
C ASP A 245 23.50 -3.77 3.97
N GLN A 246 24.46 -4.25 3.16
CA GLN A 246 24.41 -5.54 2.46
C GLN A 246 23.14 -5.69 1.61
N LEU A 247 22.80 -4.64 0.86
CA LEU A 247 21.57 -4.58 0.07
C LEU A 247 21.55 -5.66 -0.99
N GLN A 248 20.45 -6.42 -1.05
CA GLN A 248 20.32 -7.57 -1.96
C GLN A 248 19.31 -7.35 -3.09
N CYS A 249 18.37 -6.43 -2.91
CA CYS A 249 17.34 -6.10 -3.89
C CYS A 249 17.15 -4.59 -3.96
N LEU A 250 17.07 -4.03 -5.18
CA LEU A 250 16.89 -2.59 -5.39
C LEU A 250 15.63 -2.30 -6.22
N LYS A 251 14.86 -1.27 -5.85
CA LYS A 251 13.75 -0.75 -6.64
C LYS A 251 14.16 0.55 -7.32
N ILE A 252 14.23 0.54 -8.65
CA ILE A 252 14.63 1.68 -9.47
C ILE A 252 13.40 2.54 -9.74
N LYS A 253 13.39 3.77 -9.22
CA LYS A 253 12.40 4.78 -9.61
C LYS A 253 12.78 5.38 -10.97
N LEU A 254 11.80 5.38 -11.87
CA LEU A 254 11.88 5.83 -13.26
C LEU A 254 10.91 7.00 -13.48
N ARG A 255 11.18 7.84 -14.48
CA ARG A 255 10.36 9.02 -14.79
C ARG A 255 9.06 8.67 -15.49
N GLY A 256 9.06 7.65 -16.35
CA GLY A 256 7.91 7.24 -17.15
C GLY A 256 7.49 8.22 -18.25
N ASN A 257 8.32 9.24 -18.53
CA ASN A 257 8.08 10.22 -19.60
C ASN A 257 9.35 10.60 -20.40
N ASP A 258 10.49 9.96 -20.11
CA ASP A 258 11.78 10.21 -20.74
C ASP A 258 12.50 8.86 -20.96
N ALA A 259 12.26 8.25 -22.13
CA ALA A 259 12.61 6.85 -22.37
C ALA A 259 14.13 6.61 -22.37
N GLU A 260 14.92 7.56 -22.88
CA GLU A 260 16.38 7.43 -22.86
C GLU A 260 16.91 7.57 -21.43
N TRP A 261 16.39 8.53 -20.64
CA TRP A 261 16.80 8.64 -19.24
C TRP A 261 16.41 7.39 -18.43
N ASP A 262 15.22 6.85 -18.63
CA ASP A 262 14.75 5.65 -17.93
C ASP A 262 15.59 4.41 -18.27
N TYR A 263 15.91 4.26 -19.56
CA TYR A 263 16.78 3.19 -20.06
C TYR A 263 18.20 3.31 -19.49
N ASP A 264 18.79 4.52 -19.56
CA ASP A 264 20.14 4.78 -19.04
C ASP A 264 20.21 4.58 -17.53
N ARG A 265 19.17 4.98 -16.79
CA ARG A 265 19.09 4.76 -15.34
C ARG A 265 19.02 3.28 -14.99
N CYS A 266 18.25 2.50 -15.74
CA CYS A 266 18.22 1.04 -15.59
C CYS A 266 19.61 0.43 -15.78
N ILE A 267 20.37 0.91 -16.78
CA ILE A 267 21.74 0.45 -17.02
C ILE A 267 22.67 0.84 -15.88
N ARG A 268 22.71 2.12 -15.49
CA ARG A 268 23.61 2.62 -14.44
C ARG A 268 23.41 1.86 -13.12
N VAL A 269 22.16 1.76 -12.65
CA VAL A 269 21.85 1.01 -11.42
C VAL A 269 22.16 -0.47 -11.60
N GLY A 270 21.84 -1.05 -12.76
CA GLY A 270 22.12 -2.46 -13.04
C GLY A 270 23.60 -2.80 -13.07
N GLN A 271 24.47 -1.93 -13.60
CA GLN A 271 25.92 -2.13 -13.61
C GLN A 271 26.52 -2.06 -12.20
N ILE A 272 26.11 -1.07 -11.39
CA ILE A 272 26.49 -0.98 -9.97
C ILE A 272 26.05 -2.26 -9.23
N SER A 273 24.81 -2.68 -9.46
CA SER A 273 24.23 -3.89 -8.87
C SER A 273 25.02 -5.15 -9.20
N ILE A 274 25.41 -5.32 -10.47
CA ILE A 274 26.23 -6.43 -10.94
C ILE A 274 27.60 -6.42 -10.26
N HIS A 275 28.24 -5.25 -10.20
CA HIS A 275 29.57 -5.11 -9.62
C HIS A 275 29.58 -5.43 -8.11
N HIS A 276 28.53 -5.03 -7.39
CA HIS A 276 28.42 -5.21 -5.94
C HIS A 276 27.61 -6.43 -5.50
N GLY A 277 27.19 -7.30 -6.42
CA GLY A 277 26.54 -8.57 -6.08
C GLY A 277 25.09 -8.47 -5.61
N VAL A 278 24.38 -7.39 -5.96
CA VAL A 278 22.92 -7.29 -5.78
C VAL A 278 22.24 -8.38 -6.62
N ARG A 279 21.18 -8.99 -6.07
CA ARG A 279 20.51 -10.14 -6.67
C ARG A 279 19.40 -9.74 -7.63
N TRP A 280 18.53 -8.82 -7.21
CA TRP A 280 17.31 -8.50 -7.96
C TRP A 280 17.07 -7.00 -8.07
N LEU A 281 16.44 -6.61 -9.18
CA LEU A 281 16.02 -5.26 -9.50
C LEU A 281 14.52 -5.23 -9.75
N THR A 282 13.88 -4.09 -9.48
CA THR A 282 12.54 -3.76 -9.97
C THR A 282 12.53 -2.39 -10.62
N ALA A 283 11.58 -2.16 -11.53
CA ALA A 283 11.40 -0.90 -12.22
C ALA A 283 10.02 -0.35 -11.91
N ASP A 284 9.95 0.92 -11.52
CA ASP A 284 8.75 1.59 -11.07
C ASP A 284 8.66 2.95 -11.78
N PHE A 285 7.72 3.07 -12.73
CA PHE A 285 7.60 4.23 -13.64
C PHE A 285 6.65 5.31 -13.11
N ASN A 286 6.42 5.36 -11.80
CA ASN A 286 5.76 6.49 -11.15
C ASN A 286 4.35 6.84 -11.67
N CYS A 287 3.61 5.87 -12.21
CA CYS A 287 2.24 6.02 -12.69
C CYS A 287 2.05 7.05 -13.84
N THR A 288 3.11 7.45 -14.55
CA THR A 288 3.01 8.51 -15.58
C THR A 288 2.89 8.00 -17.01
N VAL A 289 3.15 6.71 -17.24
CA VAL A 289 3.14 6.12 -18.57
C VAL A 289 1.70 5.94 -19.04
N THR A 290 1.37 6.38 -20.25
CA THR A 290 0.00 6.21 -20.81
C THR A 290 -0.08 5.17 -21.91
N ASP A 291 1.06 4.74 -22.46
CA ASP A 291 1.16 3.78 -23.57
C ASP A 291 2.04 2.58 -23.17
N PRO A 292 1.51 1.34 -23.18
CA PRO A 292 2.29 0.13 -22.94
C PRO A 292 3.57 0.01 -23.77
N ASP A 293 3.59 0.54 -24.99
CA ASP A 293 4.76 0.44 -25.86
C ASP A 293 5.98 1.18 -25.32
N TYR A 294 5.78 2.21 -24.49
CA TYR A 294 6.86 2.88 -23.76
C TYR A 294 7.66 1.89 -22.90
N VAL A 295 6.95 1.07 -22.12
CA VAL A 295 7.57 0.06 -21.24
C VAL A 295 8.12 -1.10 -22.07
N ASN A 296 7.38 -1.55 -23.08
CA ASN A 296 7.78 -2.66 -23.96
C ASN A 296 9.14 -2.39 -24.63
N LEU A 297 9.33 -1.20 -25.19
CA LEU A 297 10.56 -0.82 -25.89
C LEU A 297 11.77 -0.79 -24.95
N ILE A 298 11.62 -0.27 -23.73
CA ILE A 298 12.69 -0.27 -22.72
C ILE A 298 13.05 -1.71 -22.33
N LEU A 299 12.05 -2.56 -22.07
CA LEU A 299 12.27 -3.97 -21.71
C LEU A 299 12.91 -4.77 -22.85
N ASP A 300 12.47 -4.59 -24.09
CA ASP A 300 13.04 -5.26 -25.26
C ASP A 300 14.48 -4.82 -25.51
N ARG A 301 14.77 -3.52 -25.41
CA ARG A 301 16.13 -2.98 -25.55
C ARG A 301 17.06 -3.52 -24.45
N LEU A 302 16.58 -3.58 -23.20
CA LEU A 302 17.33 -4.18 -22.09
C LEU A 302 17.59 -5.67 -22.32
N ARG A 303 16.60 -6.44 -22.81
CA ARG A 303 16.75 -7.86 -23.14
C ARG A 303 17.86 -8.05 -24.19
N ASP A 304 17.83 -7.26 -25.25
CA ASP A 304 18.69 -7.47 -26.41
C ASP A 304 20.11 -6.94 -26.18
N SER A 305 20.25 -5.81 -25.49
CA SER A 305 21.56 -5.14 -25.28
C SER A 305 22.20 -5.44 -23.92
N HIS A 306 21.39 -5.67 -22.88
CA HIS A 306 21.84 -5.86 -21.50
C HIS A 306 21.14 -7.08 -20.83
N PRO A 307 21.24 -8.29 -21.41
CA PRO A 307 20.45 -9.45 -21.00
C PRO A 307 20.62 -9.84 -19.53
N ARG A 308 21.78 -9.54 -18.92
CA ARG A 308 22.00 -9.76 -17.47
C ARG A 308 21.13 -8.80 -16.62
N ILE A 309 21.08 -7.52 -16.97
CA ILE A 309 20.27 -6.53 -16.25
C ILE A 309 18.78 -6.85 -16.44
N TYR A 310 18.38 -7.18 -17.67
CA TYR A 310 17.03 -7.66 -17.94
C TYR A 310 16.70 -8.91 -17.10
N GLY A 311 17.62 -9.87 -16.99
CA GLY A 311 17.45 -11.06 -16.15
C GLY A 311 17.29 -10.74 -14.66
N MET A 312 18.01 -9.74 -14.15
CA MET A 312 17.90 -9.27 -12.76
C MET A 312 16.60 -8.50 -12.49
N LEU A 313 16.00 -7.88 -13.50
CA LEU A 313 14.73 -7.18 -13.38
C LEU A 313 13.59 -8.18 -13.12
N LEU A 314 13.18 -8.32 -11.86
CA LEU A 314 12.25 -9.34 -11.41
C LEU A 314 10.80 -9.03 -11.81
N TYR A 315 10.40 -7.77 -11.65
CA TYR A 315 9.07 -7.30 -12.04
C TYR A 315 9.08 -5.79 -12.34
N VAL A 316 8.03 -5.34 -13.02
CA VAL A 316 7.69 -3.92 -13.24
C VAL A 316 6.51 -3.55 -12.33
N GLU A 317 6.61 -2.41 -11.65
CA GLU A 317 5.62 -1.91 -10.71
C GLU A 317 4.89 -0.70 -11.30
N GLN A 318 3.55 -0.74 -11.27
CA GLN A 318 2.63 0.37 -11.55
C GLN A 318 3.16 1.48 -12.50
N PRO A 319 3.37 1.18 -13.79
CA PRO A 319 3.83 2.22 -14.71
C PRO A 319 2.73 3.19 -15.12
N PHE A 320 1.47 2.75 -15.07
CA PHE A 320 0.30 3.47 -15.58
C PHE A 320 -0.44 4.26 -14.49
N PRO A 321 -1.25 5.29 -14.86
CA PRO A 321 -2.10 6.03 -13.94
C PRO A 321 -2.91 5.12 -13.03
N TYR A 322 -3.03 5.51 -11.76
CA TYR A 322 -3.57 4.60 -10.76
C TYR A 322 -5.10 4.44 -10.83
N GLU A 323 -5.83 5.36 -11.46
CA GLU A 323 -7.29 5.29 -11.62
C GLU A 323 -7.70 4.35 -12.78
N LEU A 324 -7.78 3.05 -12.51
CA LEU A 324 -8.13 2.00 -13.51
C LEU A 324 -9.51 2.20 -14.14
N ALA A 325 -10.43 2.87 -13.46
CA ALA A 325 -11.76 3.18 -13.99
C ALA A 325 -11.66 4.10 -15.22
N GLU A 326 -10.77 5.09 -15.12
CA GLU A 326 -10.58 6.14 -16.11
C GLU A 326 -9.59 5.71 -17.19
N HIS A 327 -8.63 4.86 -16.81
CA HIS A 327 -7.54 4.39 -17.67
C HIS A 327 -7.48 2.85 -17.73
N PRO A 328 -8.46 2.16 -18.37
CA PRO A 328 -8.49 0.71 -18.49
C PRO A 328 -7.53 0.22 -19.61
N ILE A 329 -6.23 0.47 -19.43
CA ILE A 329 -5.19 0.15 -20.40
C ILE A 329 -4.99 -1.37 -20.44
N ASP A 330 -4.96 -1.96 -21.65
CA ASP A 330 -4.54 -3.35 -21.84
C ASP A 330 -3.02 -3.46 -21.69
N VAL A 331 -2.57 -4.23 -20.70
CA VAL A 331 -1.17 -4.36 -20.32
C VAL A 331 -0.62 -5.77 -20.56
N HIS A 332 -1.34 -6.63 -21.29
CA HIS A 332 -0.90 -7.99 -21.59
C HIS A 332 0.45 -8.03 -22.31
N SER A 333 0.73 -7.04 -23.17
CA SER A 333 2.01 -6.93 -23.89
C SER A 333 3.19 -6.71 -22.93
N VAL A 334 3.00 -5.98 -21.84
CA VAL A 334 4.02 -5.77 -20.80
C VAL A 334 4.19 -7.04 -19.97
N SER A 335 3.08 -7.63 -19.52
CA SER A 335 3.08 -8.86 -18.72
C SER A 335 3.68 -10.08 -19.46
N ALA A 336 3.61 -10.10 -20.79
CA ALA A 336 4.27 -11.10 -21.63
C ALA A 336 5.81 -11.01 -21.57
N ARG A 337 6.36 -9.86 -21.17
CA ARG A 337 7.81 -9.64 -21.05
C ARG A 337 8.30 -9.84 -19.62
N LYS A 338 7.61 -9.24 -18.65
CA LYS A 338 7.96 -9.30 -17.22
C LYS A 338 6.70 -9.32 -16.37
N PRO A 339 6.72 -9.96 -15.18
CA PRO A 339 5.65 -9.76 -14.21
C PRO A 339 5.41 -8.28 -13.98
N LEU A 340 4.15 -7.87 -14.10
CA LEU A 340 3.66 -6.51 -13.91
C LEU A 340 2.74 -6.48 -12.70
N TYR A 341 3.11 -5.66 -11.70
CA TYR A 341 2.45 -5.61 -10.40
C TYR A 341 1.65 -4.32 -10.25
N LEU A 342 0.36 -4.49 -9.94
CA LEU A 342 -0.56 -3.41 -9.59
C LEU A 342 -0.19 -2.90 -8.19
N ASP A 343 -0.07 -1.59 -8.00
CA ASP A 343 0.24 -1.01 -6.69
C ASP A 343 -0.80 0.05 -6.30
N GLU A 344 -0.58 1.34 -6.61
CA GLU A 344 -1.45 2.45 -6.18
C GLU A 344 -2.92 2.17 -6.48
N SER A 345 -3.19 1.62 -7.68
CA SER A 345 -4.50 1.20 -8.17
C SER A 345 -5.21 0.12 -7.37
N ALA A 346 -4.47 -0.71 -6.63
CA ALA A 346 -5.04 -1.78 -5.81
C ALA A 346 -5.62 -1.19 -4.52
N HIS A 347 -6.74 -0.47 -4.64
CA HIS A 347 -7.47 0.10 -3.50
C HIS A 347 -8.21 -0.99 -2.71
N ASP A 348 -8.84 -1.93 -3.42
CA ASP A 348 -9.54 -3.09 -2.86
C ASP A 348 -9.44 -4.30 -3.82
N TRP A 349 -10.04 -5.41 -3.43
CA TRP A 349 -10.02 -6.65 -4.22
C TRP A 349 -10.73 -6.52 -5.57
N LYS A 350 -11.70 -5.60 -5.70
CA LYS A 350 -12.45 -5.38 -6.96
C LYS A 350 -11.52 -4.76 -8.00
N TRP A 351 -10.63 -3.86 -7.58
CA TRP A 351 -9.60 -3.30 -8.44
C TRP A 351 -8.47 -4.28 -8.76
N VAL A 352 -8.13 -5.19 -7.85
CA VAL A 352 -7.22 -6.31 -8.16
C VAL A 352 -7.84 -7.22 -9.22
N ALA A 353 -9.12 -7.54 -9.08
CA ALA A 353 -9.87 -8.32 -10.07
C ALA A 353 -9.88 -7.64 -11.44
N ARG A 354 -10.19 -6.33 -11.46
CA ARG A 354 -10.16 -5.53 -12.69
C ARG A 354 -8.78 -5.47 -13.31
N GLY A 355 -7.73 -5.31 -12.52
CA GLY A 355 -6.35 -5.33 -12.99
C GLY A 355 -6.01 -6.66 -13.66
N ARG A 356 -6.42 -7.79 -13.06
CA ARG A 356 -6.23 -9.11 -13.68
C ARG A 356 -6.86 -9.21 -15.06
N GLU A 357 -8.07 -8.68 -15.26
CA GLU A 357 -8.74 -8.65 -16.58
C GLU A 357 -7.98 -7.83 -17.62
N LEU A 358 -7.30 -6.76 -17.19
CA LEU A 358 -6.50 -5.89 -18.05
C LEU A 358 -5.11 -6.44 -18.36
N GLY A 359 -4.73 -7.59 -17.78
CA GLY A 359 -3.46 -8.27 -18.01
C GLY A 359 -2.42 -8.07 -16.93
N TRP A 360 -2.75 -7.42 -15.80
CA TRP A 360 -1.84 -7.33 -14.65
C TRP A 360 -1.62 -8.71 -14.03
N SER A 361 -0.37 -9.02 -13.71
CA SER A 361 0.05 -10.38 -13.31
C SER A 361 0.31 -10.56 -11.82
N GLY A 362 0.31 -9.47 -11.05
CA GLY A 362 0.50 -9.49 -9.60
C GLY A 362 0.04 -8.17 -8.97
N VAL A 363 0.17 -8.09 -7.64
CA VAL A 363 -0.23 -6.92 -6.85
C VAL A 363 0.74 -6.69 -5.69
N ALA A 364 1.07 -5.42 -5.43
CA ALA A 364 1.72 -4.94 -4.22
C ALA A 364 0.65 -4.38 -3.27
N LEU A 365 0.48 -5.03 -2.11
CA LEU A 365 -0.52 -4.64 -1.12
C LEU A 365 0.10 -3.81 -0.02
N LYS A 366 -0.63 -2.78 0.42
CA LYS A 366 -0.17 -1.79 1.39
C LYS A 366 -1.15 -1.69 2.54
N THR A 367 -0.73 -2.09 3.75
CA THR A 367 -1.53 -1.90 4.97
C THR A 367 -1.73 -0.42 5.31
N CYS A 368 -0.86 0.46 4.82
CA CYS A 368 -1.05 1.91 4.95
C CYS A 368 -2.23 2.45 4.12
N LYS A 369 -2.82 1.66 3.19
CA LYS A 369 -4.13 1.98 2.58
C LYS A 369 -5.27 1.55 3.50
N THR A 370 -5.27 0.30 3.94
CA THR A 370 -5.95 -0.25 5.14
C THR A 370 -5.46 -1.69 5.33
N GLN A 371 -5.45 -2.21 6.55
CA GLN A 371 -5.14 -3.61 6.83
C GLN A 371 -6.28 -4.53 6.40
N THR A 372 -7.54 -4.16 6.67
CA THR A 372 -8.74 -4.87 6.20
C THR A 372 -8.74 -5.02 4.68
N GLY A 373 -8.51 -3.92 3.93
CA GLY A 373 -8.50 -3.94 2.48
C GLY A 373 -7.34 -4.77 1.91
N ALA A 374 -6.16 -4.68 2.52
CA ALA A 374 -5.01 -5.49 2.16
C ALA A 374 -5.25 -6.99 2.41
N LEU A 375 -5.86 -7.37 3.55
CA LEU A 375 -6.19 -8.78 3.85
C LEU A 375 -7.18 -9.36 2.85
N LEU A 376 -8.27 -8.65 2.57
CA LEU A 376 -9.29 -9.08 1.62
C LEU A 376 -8.71 -9.22 0.20
N SER A 377 -7.89 -8.26 -0.21
CA SER A 377 -7.19 -8.30 -1.51
C SER A 377 -6.17 -9.45 -1.58
N ALA A 378 -5.46 -9.73 -0.49
CA ALA A 378 -4.50 -10.84 -0.43
C ALA A 378 -5.20 -12.20 -0.53
N CYS A 379 -6.32 -12.38 0.16
CA CYS A 379 -7.13 -13.60 0.07
C CYS A 379 -7.67 -13.78 -1.33
N TRP A 380 -8.22 -12.72 -1.93
CA TRP A 380 -8.74 -12.76 -3.30
C TRP A 380 -7.64 -13.10 -4.32
N ALA A 381 -6.46 -12.49 -4.22
CA ALA A 381 -5.37 -12.70 -5.17
C ALA A 381 -4.69 -14.08 -5.06
N LYS A 382 -4.79 -14.74 -3.90
CA LYS A 382 -4.23 -16.07 -3.66
C LYS A 382 -5.18 -17.22 -4.02
N ALA A 383 -6.48 -16.96 -3.98
CA ALA A 383 -7.51 -17.88 -4.45
C ALA A 383 -7.46 -18.01 -5.98
#